data_AF-A0A956DM83-F1
#
_entry.id   AF-A0A956DM83-F1
#
_cell.length_a   1.000
_cell.length_b   1.000
_cell.length_c   1.000
_cell.angle_alpha   90.00
_cell.angle_beta   90.00
_cell.angle_gamma   90.00
#
_symmetry.space_group_name_H-M   'P 1'
#
loop_
_entity.id
_entity.type
_entity.pdbx_description
1 polymer ?
#
loop_
_entity_poly.entity_id
_entity_poly.type
_entity_poly.pdbx_seq_one_letter_code
_entity_poly.pdbx_strand_id
1 'polypeptide(L)'
;MPNVTLVELTPLKSAFLVWRSQRSGPMLSIVSKATYKLVKGVSPLADVQDDVNERDLHKENNPSMGLHSSSDLVPFKPRADVTLVGKAYAPPGELAQSLIARLHVGSVDKHVAVHAERYLSRSGRVKADKFFSKMPLGYERAPGGKGTDNPVGLHLGDRPDSRGRVRLPNLQRPDETIGGRDTKLSPIGFGPIPASWPSRAARVDQDAPWLTGDFLAGPIADDQDWAFFNVAPRDQQLPVILDDQLIVLEHLHPEEPKLATRLPGIRPTAFVERAGGAQPLPMRGDTLWIDTNRLVQTVTWRAQLPLESIDEPVRVLVAHATPELEPTWDQVWERAQAPEPDEEEERKTIHRPIRHAGPMSVRSHITSPVPLVPTNDHTPVWVPTSPGSSENAAAPMSSAHPPVSSARVPGSGYRVEVALDDADTMKLRLLCESLGCEPAEALRYLLREAHKQRFG
;
A
#
# COMPACT_ATOMS: atom_id res chain seq x y z
N MET A 1 20.95 -22.63 5.72
CA MET A 1 19.63 -21.96 5.64
C MET A 1 19.22 -21.61 7.07
N PRO A 2 18.46 -20.53 7.28
CA PRO A 2 17.89 -20.24 8.60
C PRO A 2 17.12 -21.41 9.19
N ASN A 3 17.35 -21.72 10.46
CA ASN A 3 16.62 -22.76 11.19
C ASN A 3 15.65 -22.14 12.19
N VAL A 4 14.72 -21.34 11.67
CA VAL A 4 13.75 -20.58 12.48
C VAL A 4 12.36 -21.18 12.29
N THR A 5 11.72 -21.57 13.39
CA THR A 5 10.32 -21.99 13.42
C THR A 5 9.49 -20.89 14.05
N LEU A 6 8.49 -20.38 13.34
CA LEU A 6 7.55 -19.38 13.84
C LEU A 6 6.20 -20.05 14.12
N VAL A 7 5.67 -19.88 15.34
CA VAL A 7 4.37 -20.43 15.76
C VAL A 7 3.46 -19.27 16.13
N GLU A 8 2.33 -19.14 15.42
CA GLU A 8 1.36 -18.09 15.61
C GLU A 8 0.19 -18.60 16.46
N LEU A 9 0.11 -18.15 17.72
CA LEU A 9 -0.98 -18.45 18.66
C LEU A 9 -1.95 -17.27 18.76
N THR A 10 -2.15 -16.59 17.63
CA THR A 10 -2.80 -15.29 17.55
C THR A 10 -3.40 -15.10 16.15
N PRO A 11 -4.49 -14.33 15.99
CA PRO A 11 -4.99 -13.97 14.66
C PRO A 11 -4.03 -13.04 13.88
N LEU A 12 -3.11 -12.36 14.58
CA LEU A 12 -2.10 -11.47 14.00
C LEU A 12 -1.22 -12.18 12.98
N LYS A 13 -0.64 -11.43 12.04
CA LYS A 13 0.26 -11.97 11.02
C LYS A 13 1.71 -11.66 11.33
N SER A 14 2.55 -12.68 11.32
CA SER A 14 3.93 -12.62 11.76
C SER A 14 4.85 -13.24 10.72
N ALA A 15 6.08 -12.72 10.67
CA ALA A 15 7.12 -13.22 9.80
C ALA A 15 8.47 -12.87 10.40
N PHE A 16 9.55 -13.31 9.75
CA PHE A 16 10.90 -13.00 10.19
C PHE A 16 11.82 -12.69 9.03
N LEU A 17 12.91 -12.01 9.35
CA LEU A 17 14.02 -11.70 8.44
C LEU A 17 15.32 -12.08 9.14
N VAL A 18 16.14 -12.91 8.49
CA VAL A 18 17.53 -13.12 8.90
C VAL A 18 18.42 -12.22 8.07
N TRP A 19 19.33 -11.52 8.73
CA TRP A 19 20.27 -10.60 8.09
C TRP A 19 21.62 -10.64 8.81
N ARG A 20 22.63 -10.01 8.22
CA ARG A 20 23.99 -9.98 8.81
C ARG A 20 24.34 -8.56 9.24
N SER A 21 24.62 -8.36 10.52
CA SER A 21 25.33 -7.18 11.02
C SER A 21 26.83 -7.41 10.86
N GLN A 22 27.57 -6.35 10.53
CA GLN A 22 29.02 -6.43 10.39
C GLN A 22 29.71 -6.81 11.71
N ARG A 23 29.28 -6.28 12.86
CA ARG A 23 29.85 -6.60 14.18
C ARG A 23 29.13 -7.72 14.92
N SER A 24 27.80 -7.72 14.91
CA SER A 24 27.02 -8.65 15.74
C SER A 24 26.84 -10.02 15.09
N GLY A 25 27.27 -10.17 13.84
CA GLY A 25 27.08 -11.40 13.09
C GLY A 25 25.63 -11.58 12.63
N PRO A 26 25.13 -12.82 12.55
CA PRO A 26 23.77 -13.07 12.11
C PRO A 26 22.74 -12.54 13.11
N MET A 27 21.69 -11.92 12.58
CA MET A 27 20.61 -11.30 13.34
C MET A 27 19.27 -11.82 12.83
N LEU A 28 18.33 -12.01 13.73
CA LEU A 28 16.93 -12.33 13.44
C LEU A 28 16.06 -11.15 13.82
N SER A 29 15.34 -10.60 12.85
CA SER A 29 14.26 -9.64 13.08
C SER A 29 12.94 -10.35 12.96
N ILE A 30 12.10 -10.28 13.99
CA ILE A 30 10.74 -10.82 13.96
C ILE A 30 9.77 -9.66 13.86
N VAL A 31 8.79 -9.79 12.97
CA VAL A 31 7.71 -8.83 12.82
C VAL A 31 6.38 -9.49 13.12
N SER A 32 5.48 -8.74 13.75
CA SER A 32 4.08 -9.13 13.89
C SER A 32 3.21 -7.92 13.60
N LYS A 33 2.11 -8.15 12.89
CA LYS A 33 1.27 -7.13 12.29
C LYS A 33 -0.18 -7.37 12.66
N ALA A 34 -0.81 -6.29 13.12
CA ALA A 34 -2.23 -6.25 13.43
C ALA A 34 -2.94 -5.31 12.45
N THR A 35 -4.12 -5.70 11.98
CA THR A 35 -5.08 -4.83 11.28
C THR A 35 -6.24 -4.49 12.21
N TYR A 36 -6.56 -3.20 12.30
CA TYR A 36 -7.70 -2.67 13.03
C TYR A 36 -8.65 -1.94 12.09
N LYS A 37 -9.95 -1.95 12.42
CA LYS A 37 -10.95 -1.15 11.71
C LYS A 37 -10.75 0.33 12.07
N LEU A 38 -10.81 1.21 11.08
CA LEU A 38 -10.68 2.65 11.27
C LEU A 38 -12.07 3.24 11.55
N VAL A 39 -12.47 3.23 12.81
CA VAL A 39 -13.80 3.69 13.28
C VAL A 39 -13.66 4.66 14.44
N LYS A 40 -14.71 5.43 14.73
CA LYS A 40 -14.73 6.42 15.81
C LYS A 40 -14.64 5.76 17.19
N GLY A 41 -13.90 6.37 18.11
CA GLY A 41 -13.77 5.88 19.48
C GLY A 41 -12.59 4.91 19.61
N VAL A 42 -12.86 3.62 19.73
CA VAL A 42 -11.83 2.58 19.83
C VAL A 42 -11.83 1.76 18.55
N SER A 43 -10.67 1.59 17.93
CA SER A 43 -10.49 0.78 16.74
C SER A 43 -10.40 -0.70 17.10
N PRO A 44 -11.44 -1.53 16.85
CA PRO A 44 -11.38 -2.94 17.16
C PRO A 44 -10.42 -3.66 16.19
N LEU A 45 -9.90 -4.81 16.61
CA LEU A 45 -9.18 -5.72 15.72
C LEU A 45 -10.10 -6.11 14.55
N ALA A 46 -9.56 -6.12 13.33
CA ALA A 46 -10.31 -6.50 12.15
C ALA A 46 -10.49 -8.03 12.09
N ASP A 47 -11.63 -8.48 11.57
CA ASP A 47 -11.91 -9.92 11.41
C ASP A 47 -10.97 -10.57 10.38
N VAL A 48 -10.55 -9.76 9.39
CA VAL A 48 -9.55 -10.14 8.39
C VAL A 48 -8.28 -9.33 8.64
N GLN A 49 -7.17 -10.04 8.83
CA GLN A 49 -5.85 -9.46 9.06
C GLN A 49 -5.07 -9.34 7.75
N ASP A 50 -4.30 -8.26 7.62
CA ASP A 50 -3.40 -8.07 6.49
C ASP A 50 -2.13 -8.88 6.72
N ASP A 51 -1.68 -9.57 5.69
CA ASP A 51 -0.39 -10.26 5.75
C ASP A 51 0.77 -9.27 5.95
N VAL A 52 1.88 -9.80 6.46
CA VAL A 52 3.15 -9.08 6.48
C VAL A 52 3.56 -8.79 5.03
N ASN A 53 3.88 -7.53 4.74
CA ASN A 53 4.36 -7.15 3.43
C ASN A 53 5.82 -7.58 3.30
N GLU A 54 6.11 -8.59 2.47
CA GLU A 54 7.50 -9.02 2.24
C GLU A 54 8.27 -8.04 1.36
N ARG A 55 7.57 -7.27 0.53
CA ARG A 55 8.14 -6.31 -0.42
C ARG A 55 7.32 -5.04 -0.49
N ASP A 56 7.96 -4.00 -1.03
CA ASP A 56 7.30 -2.75 -1.37
C ASP A 56 6.20 -2.98 -2.42
N LEU A 57 5.02 -2.41 -2.17
CA LEU A 57 3.88 -2.44 -3.08
C LEU A 57 3.63 -1.03 -3.62
N HIS A 58 3.84 -0.85 -4.91
CA HIS A 58 3.54 0.40 -5.59
C HIS A 58 2.06 0.52 -5.91
N LYS A 59 1.55 1.74 -5.97
CA LYS A 59 0.20 2.02 -6.42
C LYS A 59 -0.02 1.43 -7.82
N GLU A 60 -1.16 0.75 -7.99
CA GLU A 60 -1.53 0.07 -9.25
C GLU A 60 -0.48 -0.95 -9.72
N ASN A 61 0.37 -1.45 -8.81
CA ASN A 61 1.53 -2.30 -9.11
C ASN A 61 2.47 -1.69 -10.16
N ASN A 62 2.56 -0.35 -10.19
CA ASN A 62 3.36 0.40 -11.14
C ASN A 62 4.57 1.05 -10.44
N PRO A 63 5.81 0.57 -10.66
CA PRO A 63 7.02 1.13 -10.05
C PRO A 63 7.31 2.60 -10.37
N SER A 64 6.67 3.16 -11.41
CA SER A 64 6.76 4.59 -11.75
C SER A 64 5.83 5.48 -10.92
N MET A 65 5.06 4.90 -9.99
CA MET A 65 4.15 5.59 -9.08
C MET A 65 4.65 5.52 -7.63
N GLY A 66 4.03 6.29 -6.74
CA GLY A 66 4.31 6.24 -5.31
C GLY A 66 4.01 4.87 -4.69
N LEU A 67 4.58 4.62 -3.52
CA LEU A 67 4.28 3.43 -2.74
C LEU A 67 2.86 3.50 -2.16
N HIS A 68 2.16 2.37 -2.22
CA HIS A 68 0.93 2.14 -1.48
C HIS A 68 1.25 1.63 -0.07
N SER A 69 2.12 0.61 0.03
CA SER A 69 2.64 0.12 1.31
C SER A 69 4.11 -0.29 1.14
N SER A 70 4.89 -0.16 2.20
CA SER A 70 6.28 -0.63 2.22
C SER A 70 6.36 -2.09 2.66
N SER A 71 7.52 -2.71 2.41
CA SER A 71 7.90 -3.94 3.10
C SER A 71 7.93 -3.74 4.62
N ASP A 72 7.38 -4.72 5.34
CA ASP A 72 7.50 -4.88 6.79
C ASP A 72 8.82 -5.62 7.14
N LEU A 73 9.39 -6.38 6.20
CA LEU A 73 10.61 -7.18 6.39
C LEU A 73 11.87 -6.35 6.13
N VAL A 74 12.17 -5.46 7.06
CA VAL A 74 13.43 -4.71 7.12
C VAL A 74 14.21 -5.04 8.41
N PRO A 75 15.55 -4.93 8.40
CA PRO A 75 16.38 -5.23 9.56
C PRO A 75 15.99 -4.47 10.83
N PHE A 76 15.85 -3.15 10.73
CA PHE A 76 15.68 -2.27 11.87
C PHE A 76 15.07 -0.92 11.45
N LYS A 77 14.28 -0.29 12.33
CA LYS A 77 13.85 1.10 12.18
C LYS A 77 14.14 1.91 13.45
N PRO A 78 14.99 2.96 13.39
CA PRO A 78 15.32 3.77 14.56
C PRO A 78 14.12 4.57 15.07
N ARG A 79 13.19 4.96 14.20
CA ARG A 79 11.95 5.67 14.53
C ARG A 79 10.73 4.86 14.11
N ALA A 80 9.59 5.17 14.71
CA ALA A 80 8.32 4.64 14.27
C ALA A 80 7.76 5.48 13.11
N ASP A 81 7.38 4.83 12.02
CA ASP A 81 6.79 5.46 10.84
C ASP A 81 5.28 5.63 11.03
N VAL A 82 4.74 6.82 10.74
CA VAL A 82 3.30 7.03 10.54
C VAL A 82 3.09 7.37 9.07
N THR A 83 2.31 6.56 8.37
CA THR A 83 2.01 6.77 6.95
C THR A 83 0.52 6.60 6.68
N LEU A 84 0.02 7.33 5.68
CA LEU A 84 -1.37 7.25 5.28
C LEU A 84 -1.50 7.26 3.76
N VAL A 85 -2.38 6.40 3.25
CA VAL A 85 -2.79 6.36 1.86
C VAL A 85 -4.31 6.50 1.73
N GLY A 86 -4.74 6.90 0.53
CA GLY A 86 -6.13 7.01 0.15
C GLY A 86 -6.51 8.40 -0.31
N LYS A 87 -7.56 8.98 0.26
CA LYS A 87 -8.19 10.21 -0.25
C LYS A 87 -8.49 11.20 0.87
N ALA A 88 -8.47 12.48 0.52
CA ALA A 88 -9.13 13.51 1.30
C ALA A 88 -10.59 13.64 0.86
N TYR A 89 -11.48 13.93 1.80
CA TYR A 89 -12.91 14.01 1.59
C TYR A 89 -13.45 15.39 2.00
N ALA A 90 -14.21 16.02 1.10
CA ALA A 90 -15.05 17.16 1.46
C ALA A 90 -16.11 16.70 2.46
N PRO A 91 -16.69 17.60 3.28
CA PRO A 91 -17.79 17.25 4.16
C PRO A 91 -18.93 16.53 3.41
N PRO A 92 -19.64 15.57 4.04
CA PRO A 92 -20.74 14.85 3.41
C PRO A 92 -21.78 15.79 2.77
N GLY A 93 -22.09 15.56 1.50
CA GLY A 93 -23.03 16.38 0.74
C GLY A 93 -22.44 17.67 0.15
N GLU A 94 -21.16 17.96 0.40
CA GLU A 94 -20.50 19.18 -0.09
C GLU A 94 -19.47 18.90 -1.20
N LEU A 95 -19.15 19.97 -1.93
CA LEU A 95 -18.07 20.02 -2.91
C LEU A 95 -17.07 21.11 -2.50
N ALA A 96 -15.79 20.77 -2.43
CA ALA A 96 -14.74 21.69 -2.04
C ALA A 96 -13.89 22.11 -3.25
N GLN A 97 -13.52 23.39 -3.34
CA GLN A 97 -12.39 23.82 -4.18
C GLN A 97 -11.06 23.56 -3.47
N SER A 98 -11.06 23.65 -2.14
CA SER A 98 -9.93 23.35 -1.30
C SER A 98 -10.37 23.04 0.13
N LEU A 99 -9.57 22.24 0.84
CA LEU A 99 -9.68 21.98 2.27
C LEU A 99 -8.29 21.68 2.85
N ILE A 100 -8.17 21.63 4.17
CA ILE A 100 -6.97 21.16 4.86
C ILE A 100 -7.23 19.73 5.35
N ALA A 101 -6.46 18.77 4.84
CA ALA A 101 -6.43 17.42 5.40
C ALA A 101 -5.40 17.37 6.53
N ARG A 102 -5.74 16.76 7.67
CA ARG A 102 -4.87 16.71 8.84
C ARG A 102 -4.75 15.30 9.42
N LEU A 103 -3.51 14.88 9.66
CA LEU A 103 -3.14 13.66 10.37
C LEU A 103 -2.47 14.03 11.69
N HIS A 104 -3.04 13.61 12.82
CA HIS A 104 -2.46 13.84 14.14
C HIS A 104 -2.36 12.53 14.93
N VAL A 105 -1.12 12.14 15.27
CA VAL A 105 -0.77 10.92 16.02
C VAL A 105 0.40 11.22 16.95
N GLY A 106 0.19 11.21 18.27
CA GLY A 106 1.24 11.53 19.22
C GLY A 106 1.80 12.94 18.99
N SER A 107 3.11 13.07 18.75
CA SER A 107 3.75 14.35 18.41
C SER A 107 3.72 14.69 16.91
N VAL A 108 3.19 13.81 16.05
CA VAL A 108 3.02 14.08 14.62
C VAL A 108 1.73 14.85 14.43
N ASP A 109 1.82 16.06 13.88
CA ASP A 109 0.66 16.88 13.52
C ASP A 109 0.87 17.51 12.13
N LYS A 110 0.41 16.81 11.09
CA LYS A 110 0.65 17.19 9.70
C LYS A 110 -0.60 17.71 9.03
N HIS A 111 -0.44 18.83 8.35
CA HIS A 111 -1.48 19.50 7.59
C HIS A 111 -1.08 19.56 6.11
N VAL A 112 -2.01 19.21 5.22
CA VAL A 112 -1.82 19.29 3.78
C VAL A 112 -2.98 20.08 3.19
N ALA A 113 -2.66 21.17 2.50
CA ALA A 113 -3.66 21.87 1.70
C ALA A 113 -3.97 21.04 0.47
N VAL A 114 -5.24 20.65 0.34
CA VAL A 114 -5.75 19.86 -0.78
C VAL A 114 -6.59 20.78 -1.64
N HIS A 115 -6.26 20.87 -2.92
CA HIS A 115 -6.96 21.69 -3.91
C HIS A 115 -7.57 20.82 -5.00
N ALA A 116 -8.72 21.24 -5.52
CA ALA A 116 -9.29 20.70 -6.75
C ALA A 116 -8.29 20.83 -7.92
N GLU A 117 -8.59 20.21 -9.06
CA GLU A 117 -7.77 20.42 -10.26
C GLU A 117 -7.71 21.92 -10.58
N ARG A 118 -6.49 22.43 -10.71
CA ARG A 118 -6.20 23.84 -10.97
C ARG A 118 -4.96 23.97 -11.85
N TYR A 119 -4.82 25.12 -12.47
CA TYR A 119 -3.74 25.39 -13.40
C TYR A 119 -3.28 26.85 -13.30
N LEU A 120 -2.02 27.09 -13.69
CA LEU A 120 -1.51 28.42 -13.97
C LEU A 120 -1.86 28.79 -15.41
N SER A 121 -2.54 29.91 -15.62
CA SER A 121 -2.81 30.45 -16.94
C SER A 121 -1.55 30.97 -17.63
N ARG A 122 -1.63 31.24 -18.94
CA ARG A 122 -0.57 31.94 -19.68
C ARG A 122 -0.19 33.30 -19.07
N SER A 123 -1.13 33.95 -18.41
CA SER A 123 -0.92 35.22 -17.69
C SER A 123 -0.35 35.05 -16.28
N GLY A 124 0.03 33.83 -15.87
CA GLY A 124 0.62 33.58 -14.56
C GLY A 124 -0.39 33.59 -13.40
N ARG A 125 -1.70 33.51 -13.67
CA ARG A 125 -2.74 33.51 -12.64
C ARG A 125 -3.20 32.10 -12.34
N VAL A 126 -3.37 31.77 -11.06
CA VAL A 126 -3.98 30.50 -10.65
C VAL A 126 -5.46 30.52 -11.01
N LYS A 127 -5.92 29.44 -11.65
CA LYS A 127 -7.32 29.19 -11.98
C LYS A 127 -7.73 27.84 -11.39
N ALA A 128 -8.81 27.86 -10.61
CA ALA A 128 -9.44 26.69 -10.01
C ALA A 128 -10.94 26.74 -10.35
N ASP A 129 -11.33 26.06 -11.42
CA ASP A 129 -12.69 26.01 -11.95
C ASP A 129 -13.39 24.68 -11.63
N LYS A 130 -12.74 23.81 -10.87
CA LYS A 130 -13.27 22.51 -10.46
C LYS A 130 -13.47 22.44 -8.96
N PHE A 131 -14.29 21.47 -8.57
CA PHE A 131 -14.53 21.09 -7.19
C PHE A 131 -14.35 19.57 -7.06
N PHE A 132 -14.21 19.08 -5.84
CA PHE A 132 -14.16 17.66 -5.55
C PHE A 132 -14.98 17.31 -4.30
N SER A 133 -15.58 16.13 -4.29
CA SER A 133 -16.06 15.47 -3.07
C SER A 133 -14.97 14.60 -2.44
N LYS A 134 -14.07 14.04 -3.25
CA LYS A 134 -12.89 13.27 -2.82
C LYS A 134 -11.67 13.53 -3.69
N MET A 135 -10.47 13.57 -3.11
CA MET A 135 -9.20 13.83 -3.80
C MET A 135 -8.12 12.82 -3.38
N PRO A 136 -7.53 12.04 -4.31
CA PRO A 136 -6.43 11.13 -3.97
C PRO A 136 -5.20 11.84 -3.38
N LEU A 137 -4.58 11.22 -2.37
CA LEU A 137 -3.45 11.75 -1.61
C LEU A 137 -2.10 11.17 -2.04
N GLY A 138 -1.94 10.91 -3.34
CA GLY A 138 -0.69 10.36 -3.91
C GLY A 138 0.36 11.43 -4.20
N TYR A 139 1.64 11.05 -4.14
CA TYR A 139 2.76 11.94 -4.44
C TYR A 139 2.77 12.44 -5.89
N GLU A 140 2.09 11.77 -6.82
CA GLU A 140 1.91 12.22 -8.21
C GLU A 140 1.08 13.50 -8.31
N ARG A 141 0.43 13.89 -7.21
CA ARG A 141 -0.38 15.11 -7.08
C ARG A 141 0.28 16.18 -6.21
N ALA A 142 1.51 15.91 -5.74
CA ALA A 142 2.29 16.83 -4.93
C ALA A 142 3.38 17.53 -5.77
N PRO A 143 4.03 18.59 -5.25
CA PRO A 143 5.17 19.20 -5.90
C PRO A 143 6.32 18.19 -6.05
N GLY A 144 7.00 18.24 -7.19
CA GLY A 144 8.09 17.32 -7.50
C GLY A 144 8.49 17.38 -8.96
N GLY A 145 8.83 16.22 -9.52
CA GLY A 145 9.32 16.02 -10.87
C GLY A 145 10.71 15.39 -10.88
N LYS A 146 11.15 14.93 -12.06
CA LYS A 146 12.48 14.31 -12.24
C LYS A 146 13.58 15.19 -11.64
N GLY A 147 14.50 14.58 -10.89
CA GLY A 147 15.62 15.28 -10.25
C GLY A 147 15.27 16.01 -8.95
N THR A 148 14.05 15.87 -8.45
CA THR A 148 13.63 16.35 -7.11
C THR A 148 13.45 15.18 -6.15
N ASP A 149 13.24 15.47 -4.86
CA ASP A 149 12.93 14.47 -3.84
C ASP A 149 11.61 13.71 -4.07
N ASN A 150 10.72 14.23 -4.91
CA ASN A 150 9.51 13.54 -5.37
C ASN A 150 9.56 13.37 -6.90
N PRO A 151 10.24 12.34 -7.43
CA PRO A 151 10.46 12.16 -8.86
C PRO A 151 9.19 12.00 -9.71
N VAL A 152 8.07 11.59 -9.08
CA VAL A 152 6.79 11.30 -9.75
C VAL A 152 5.79 12.47 -9.62
N GLY A 153 6.16 13.53 -8.90
CA GLY A 153 5.33 14.70 -8.67
C GLY A 153 5.23 15.65 -9.86
N LEU A 154 4.59 16.79 -9.62
CA LEU A 154 4.34 17.82 -10.63
C LEU A 154 5.31 18.99 -10.45
N HIS A 155 5.88 19.45 -11.56
CA HIS A 155 6.81 20.57 -11.57
C HIS A 155 6.18 21.78 -12.27
N LEU A 156 6.24 22.97 -11.65
CA LEU A 156 5.72 24.20 -12.28
C LEU A 156 6.51 24.60 -13.54
N GLY A 157 7.74 24.10 -13.67
CA GLY A 157 8.55 24.21 -14.88
C GLY A 157 8.12 23.29 -16.02
N ASP A 158 7.14 22.40 -15.82
CA ASP A 158 6.67 21.49 -16.88
C ASP A 158 6.13 22.24 -18.09
N ARG A 159 6.25 21.59 -19.26
CA ARG A 159 5.80 22.16 -20.53
C ARG A 159 4.30 22.47 -20.43
N PRO A 160 3.88 23.72 -20.68
CA PRO A 160 2.46 24.04 -20.71
C PRO A 160 1.76 23.28 -21.83
N ASP A 161 0.46 23.06 -21.66
CA ASP A 161 -0.39 22.44 -22.67
C ASP A 161 -0.58 23.33 -23.91
N SER A 162 -1.35 22.84 -24.90
CA SER A 162 -1.64 23.60 -26.13
C SER A 162 -2.35 24.94 -25.90
N ARG A 163 -2.92 25.17 -24.71
CA ARG A 163 -3.57 26.41 -24.30
C ARG A 163 -2.66 27.29 -23.43
N GLY A 164 -1.38 26.92 -23.28
CA GLY A 164 -0.42 27.65 -22.46
C GLY A 164 -0.63 27.47 -20.95
N ARG A 165 -1.35 26.43 -20.52
CA ARG A 165 -1.65 26.18 -19.11
C ARG A 165 -0.65 25.21 -18.51
N VAL A 166 -0.26 25.44 -17.26
CA VAL A 166 0.54 24.49 -16.47
C VAL A 166 -0.32 23.92 -15.36
N ARG A 167 -0.41 22.60 -15.27
CA ARG A 167 -1.12 21.94 -14.18
C ARG A 167 -0.40 22.20 -12.87
N LEU A 168 -1.15 22.49 -11.81
CA LEU A 168 -0.59 22.70 -10.47
C LEU A 168 -0.81 21.46 -9.61
N PRO A 169 0.06 21.22 -8.60
CA PRO A 169 -0.17 20.22 -7.57
C PRO A 169 -1.53 20.37 -6.90
N ASN A 170 -2.18 19.26 -6.59
CA ASN A 170 -3.36 19.25 -5.72
C ASN A 170 -2.96 19.32 -4.25
N LEU A 171 -1.83 18.71 -3.89
CA LEU A 171 -1.29 18.73 -2.54
C LEU A 171 -0.26 19.84 -2.42
N GLN A 172 -0.32 20.63 -1.35
CA GLN A 172 0.65 21.68 -1.03
C GLN A 172 0.82 21.82 0.48
N ARG A 173 1.93 22.45 0.88
CA ARG A 173 2.00 22.95 2.25
C ARG A 173 1.02 24.11 2.41
N PRO A 174 0.28 24.21 3.52
CA PRO A 174 -0.69 25.29 3.73
C PRO A 174 -0.11 26.71 3.70
N ASP A 175 1.18 26.86 3.98
CA ASP A 175 1.92 28.13 4.03
C ASP A 175 2.55 28.52 2.68
N GLU A 176 2.51 27.66 1.67
CA GLU A 176 3.10 27.93 0.36
C GLU A 176 2.12 28.63 -0.59
N THR A 177 2.48 29.83 -1.06
CA THR A 177 1.72 30.56 -2.09
C THR A 177 2.36 30.47 -3.47
N ILE A 178 1.54 30.37 -4.52
CA ILE A 178 2.02 30.32 -5.91
C ILE A 178 2.00 31.72 -6.53
N GLY A 179 3.19 32.29 -6.75
CA GLY A 179 3.37 33.61 -7.37
C GLY A 179 3.69 33.57 -8.87
N GLY A 180 3.86 32.38 -9.46
CA GLY A 180 4.27 32.22 -10.85
C GLY A 180 4.99 30.89 -11.11
N ARG A 181 5.52 30.72 -12.33
CA ARG A 181 6.16 29.47 -12.78
C ARG A 181 7.45 29.12 -12.04
N ASP A 182 8.16 30.13 -11.54
CA ASP A 182 9.44 29.95 -10.84
C ASP A 182 9.26 29.72 -9.33
N THR A 183 8.00 29.63 -8.87
CA THR A 183 7.71 29.32 -7.46
C THR A 183 8.28 27.94 -7.14
N LYS A 184 9.19 27.88 -6.18
CA LYS A 184 9.67 26.63 -5.62
C LYS A 184 8.67 26.13 -4.59
N LEU A 185 8.11 24.96 -4.86
CA LEU A 185 7.22 24.27 -3.94
C LEU A 185 7.93 23.03 -3.41
N SER A 186 7.81 22.81 -2.11
CA SER A 186 8.45 21.68 -1.47
C SER A 186 7.53 20.45 -1.55
N PRO A 187 8.04 19.24 -1.80
CA PRO A 187 7.22 18.03 -1.79
C PRO A 187 6.50 17.81 -0.45
N ILE A 188 5.25 17.35 -0.51
CA ILE A 188 4.46 17.02 0.67
C ILE A 188 3.52 15.84 0.37
N GLY A 189 3.29 14.99 1.36
CA GLY A 189 2.38 13.86 1.27
C GLY A 189 2.33 13.08 2.57
N PHE A 190 1.36 12.18 2.69
CA PHE A 190 1.22 11.32 3.86
C PHE A 190 1.81 9.92 3.69
N GLY A 191 1.97 9.48 2.43
CA GLY A 191 2.34 8.10 2.12
C GLY A 191 3.80 7.75 2.36
N PRO A 192 4.14 6.46 2.29
CA PRO A 192 5.52 5.99 2.37
C PRO A 192 6.37 6.49 1.18
N ILE A 193 7.64 6.79 1.45
CA ILE A 193 8.64 7.23 0.47
C ILE A 193 9.40 5.99 -0.04
N PRO A 194 9.46 5.74 -1.37
CA PRO A 194 10.22 4.62 -1.95
C PRO A 194 11.73 4.66 -1.66
N ALA A 195 12.36 3.49 -1.54
CA ALA A 195 13.80 3.40 -1.25
C ALA A 195 14.68 4.03 -2.36
N SER A 196 14.21 3.99 -3.60
CA SER A 196 14.86 4.56 -4.78
C SER A 196 14.80 6.09 -4.85
N TRP A 197 14.02 6.75 -3.99
CA TRP A 197 13.89 8.21 -4.04
C TRP A 197 15.09 8.90 -3.40
N PRO A 198 15.50 10.09 -3.91
CA PRO A 198 16.76 10.71 -3.53
C PRO A 198 16.98 10.84 -2.01
N SER A 199 15.94 11.24 -1.26
CA SER A 199 16.00 11.40 0.19
C SER A 199 16.30 10.12 0.99
N ARG A 200 15.96 8.94 0.43
CA ARG A 200 16.29 7.63 1.01
C ARG A 200 17.54 7.04 0.37
N ALA A 201 17.66 7.06 -0.95
CA ALA A 201 18.82 6.55 -1.68
C ALA A 201 20.14 7.20 -1.21
N ALA A 202 20.14 8.50 -0.87
CA ALA A 202 21.33 9.19 -0.36
C ALA A 202 21.83 8.68 1.02
N ARG A 203 21.06 7.82 1.70
CA ARG A 203 21.40 7.28 3.03
C ARG A 203 22.12 5.94 2.97
N VAL A 204 22.27 5.34 1.80
CA VAL A 204 22.81 4.00 1.66
C VAL A 204 23.81 3.97 0.50
N ASP A 205 24.85 3.17 0.66
CA ASP A 205 25.71 2.80 -0.45
C ASP A 205 24.88 2.07 -1.51
N GLN A 206 24.81 2.62 -2.73
CA GLN A 206 24.00 2.08 -3.82
C GLN A 206 24.52 0.72 -4.32
N ASP A 207 25.77 0.38 -4.00
CA ASP A 207 26.39 -0.90 -4.35
C ASP A 207 26.23 -1.96 -3.23
N ALA A 208 25.50 -1.64 -2.15
CA ALA A 208 25.31 -2.58 -1.05
C ALA A 208 24.55 -3.84 -1.53
N PRO A 209 25.08 -5.05 -1.32
CA PRO A 209 24.55 -6.28 -1.92
C PRO A 209 23.13 -6.63 -1.44
N TRP A 210 22.78 -6.20 -0.22
CA TRP A 210 21.48 -6.42 0.39
C TRP A 210 20.35 -5.52 -0.13
N LEU A 211 20.66 -4.48 -0.93
CA LEU A 211 19.63 -3.60 -1.53
C LEU A 211 18.72 -4.33 -2.52
N THR A 212 19.12 -5.50 -3.00
CA THR A 212 18.30 -6.38 -3.84
C THR A 212 17.15 -7.05 -3.06
N GLY A 213 17.12 -6.91 -1.73
CA GLY A 213 16.19 -7.57 -0.82
C GLY A 213 16.76 -8.84 -0.18
N ASP A 214 17.93 -9.33 -0.63
CA ASP A 214 18.64 -10.42 0.04
C ASP A 214 19.57 -9.88 1.13
N PHE A 215 19.04 -9.75 2.34
CA PHE A 215 19.80 -9.27 3.50
C PHE A 215 20.86 -10.26 4.03
N LEU A 216 20.98 -11.45 3.45
CA LEU A 216 22.08 -12.39 3.71
C LEU A 216 23.24 -12.25 2.71
N ALA A 217 23.02 -11.57 1.58
CA ALA A 217 24.01 -11.39 0.52
C ALA A 217 25.30 -10.70 0.99
N GLY A 218 25.23 -9.89 2.05
CA GLY A 218 26.40 -9.30 2.69
C GLY A 218 26.08 -8.68 4.05
N PRO A 219 27.10 -8.40 4.89
CA PRO A 219 26.89 -7.70 6.14
C PRO A 219 26.47 -6.24 5.90
N ILE A 220 25.55 -5.75 6.73
CA ILE A 220 25.20 -4.34 6.85
C ILE A 220 26.17 -3.71 7.85
N ALA A 221 26.82 -2.62 7.45
CA ALA A 221 27.72 -1.88 8.32
C ALA A 221 26.97 -1.29 9.52
N ASP A 222 27.59 -1.29 10.69
CA ASP A 222 26.90 -0.84 11.91
C ASP A 222 26.69 0.68 11.94
N ASP A 223 27.56 1.42 11.23
CA ASP A 223 27.49 2.88 11.01
C ASP A 223 26.64 3.29 9.80
N GLN A 224 25.96 2.33 9.15
CA GLN A 224 24.92 2.58 8.16
C GLN A 224 23.90 3.59 8.72
N ASP A 225 23.46 4.56 7.89
CA ASP A 225 22.36 5.44 8.25
C ASP A 225 21.05 4.63 8.27
N TRP A 226 20.68 4.15 9.46
CA TRP A 226 19.50 3.32 9.70
C TRP A 226 18.17 4.02 9.39
N ALA A 227 18.16 5.37 9.27
CA ALA A 227 16.97 6.09 8.82
C ALA A 227 16.62 5.77 7.36
N PHE A 228 17.50 5.11 6.60
CA PHE A 228 17.17 4.50 5.31
C PHE A 228 15.91 3.62 5.37
N PHE A 229 15.73 2.85 6.45
CA PHE A 229 14.62 1.91 6.60
C PHE A 229 13.32 2.57 7.08
N ASN A 230 13.38 3.81 7.56
CA ASN A 230 12.18 4.60 7.81
C ASN A 230 11.58 5.06 6.48
N VAL A 231 10.29 4.76 6.28
CA VAL A 231 9.58 5.09 5.03
C VAL A 231 8.69 6.32 5.18
N ALA A 232 8.35 6.71 6.41
CA ALA A 232 7.57 7.92 6.63
C ALA A 232 8.43 9.16 6.35
N PRO A 233 7.85 10.22 5.75
CA PRO A 233 8.38 11.57 5.85
C PRO A 233 8.85 11.89 7.28
N ARG A 234 9.95 12.64 7.42
CA ARG A 234 10.56 12.95 8.73
C ARG A 234 9.59 13.60 9.73
N ASP A 235 8.64 14.39 9.22
CA ASP A 235 7.60 15.06 10.00
C ASP A 235 6.46 14.11 10.44
N GLN A 236 6.52 12.83 10.08
CA GLN A 236 5.58 11.78 10.44
C GLN A 236 6.24 10.61 11.18
N GLN A 237 7.34 10.89 11.89
CA GLN A 237 8.09 9.87 12.62
C GLN A 237 8.02 10.07 14.14
N LEU A 238 7.58 9.03 14.85
CA LEU A 238 7.49 8.99 16.31
C LEU A 238 8.65 8.21 16.92
N PRO A 239 8.89 8.30 18.24
CA PRO A 239 9.80 7.39 18.93
C PRO A 239 9.28 5.95 18.96
N VAL A 240 7.96 5.75 19.05
CA VAL A 240 7.28 4.45 19.13
C VAL A 240 5.79 4.66 18.84
N ILE A 241 5.10 3.63 18.32
CA ILE A 241 3.62 3.59 18.31
C ILE A 241 3.16 2.95 19.62
N LEU A 242 2.35 3.67 20.41
CA LEU A 242 1.79 3.14 21.64
C LEU A 242 0.62 2.18 21.36
N ASP A 243 0.37 1.24 22.26
CA ASP A 243 -0.68 0.22 22.04
C ASP A 243 -2.10 0.80 22.13
N ASP A 244 -2.27 1.94 22.81
CA ASP A 244 -3.51 2.71 22.92
C ASP A 244 -3.47 4.05 22.17
N GLN A 245 -2.56 4.18 21.21
CA GLN A 245 -2.25 5.42 20.49
C GLN A 245 -3.52 6.13 20.00
N LEU A 246 -3.69 7.38 20.43
CA LEU A 246 -4.71 8.29 19.91
C LEU A 246 -4.33 8.75 18.49
N ILE A 247 -5.31 8.69 17.58
CA ILE A 247 -5.20 9.01 16.16
C ILE A 247 -6.38 9.93 15.80
N VAL A 248 -6.08 11.09 15.24
CA VAL A 248 -7.07 12.07 14.78
C VAL A 248 -6.85 12.35 13.30
N LEU A 249 -7.91 12.19 12.52
CA LEU A 249 -7.92 12.39 11.07
C LEU A 249 -9.00 13.43 10.73
N GLU A 250 -8.62 14.55 10.12
CA GLU A 250 -9.56 15.57 9.64
C GLU A 250 -9.57 15.60 8.12
N HIS A 251 -10.75 15.54 7.51
CA HIS A 251 -11.00 15.43 6.07
C HIS A 251 -10.34 14.20 5.41
N LEU A 252 -10.20 13.11 6.16
CA LEU A 252 -9.51 11.88 5.76
C LEU A 252 -10.38 10.61 5.97
N HIS A 253 -11.68 10.79 6.23
CA HIS A 253 -12.67 9.73 6.33
C HIS A 253 -13.89 10.12 5.48
N PRO A 254 -14.52 9.18 4.74
CA PRO A 254 -15.61 9.49 3.81
C PRO A 254 -16.86 10.06 4.50
N GLU A 255 -17.14 9.65 5.74
CA GLU A 255 -18.37 10.01 6.45
C GLU A 255 -18.14 10.92 7.66
N GLU A 256 -16.90 10.99 8.16
CA GLU A 256 -16.56 11.67 9.42
C GLU A 256 -15.56 12.78 9.09
N PRO A 257 -15.98 14.05 8.93
CA PRO A 257 -15.07 15.16 8.64
C PRO A 257 -13.94 15.27 9.67
N LYS A 258 -14.19 14.82 10.90
CA LYS A 258 -13.18 14.62 11.94
C LYS A 258 -13.40 13.28 12.62
N LEU A 259 -12.52 12.34 12.31
CA LEU A 259 -12.44 11.05 12.99
C LEU A 259 -11.43 11.15 14.14
N ALA A 260 -11.85 10.80 15.35
CA ALA A 260 -10.96 10.58 16.48
C ALA A 260 -11.11 9.12 16.92
N THR A 261 -9.99 8.40 16.95
CA THR A 261 -9.93 6.99 17.33
C THR A 261 -8.69 6.67 18.15
N ARG A 262 -8.69 5.55 18.86
CA ARG A 262 -7.52 5.00 19.56
C ARG A 262 -7.34 3.53 19.24
N LEU A 263 -6.08 3.10 19.24
CA LEU A 263 -5.78 1.66 19.25
C LEU A 263 -6.33 1.00 20.53
N PRO A 264 -6.71 -0.29 20.47
CA PRO A 264 -7.44 -0.95 21.55
C PRO A 264 -6.53 -1.51 22.65
N GLY A 265 -5.21 -1.31 22.60
CA GLY A 265 -4.25 -1.95 23.50
C GLY A 265 -3.98 -3.43 23.21
N ILE A 266 -4.56 -3.98 22.13
CA ILE A 266 -4.25 -5.33 21.64
C ILE A 266 -2.90 -5.27 20.92
N ARG A 267 -1.92 -6.06 21.33
CA ARG A 267 -0.55 -6.04 20.78
C ARG A 267 0.08 -7.43 20.76
N PRO A 268 1.04 -7.71 19.87
CA PRO A 268 1.77 -8.97 19.89
C PRO A 268 2.69 -9.07 21.11
N THR A 269 2.81 -10.29 21.62
CA THR A 269 3.81 -10.70 22.61
C THR A 269 4.60 -11.85 22.03
N ALA A 270 5.92 -11.73 21.97
CA ALA A 270 6.77 -12.79 21.43
C ALA A 270 7.64 -13.41 22.53
N PHE A 271 7.90 -14.71 22.36
CA PHE A 271 8.83 -15.47 23.17
C PHE A 271 9.74 -16.25 22.25
N VAL A 272 11.00 -16.40 22.64
CA VAL A 272 11.99 -17.16 21.90
C VAL A 272 12.46 -18.33 22.74
N GLU A 273 12.44 -19.52 22.16
CA GLU A 273 13.00 -20.75 22.71
C GLU A 273 14.30 -21.11 21.97
N ARG A 274 15.35 -21.35 22.76
CA ARG A 274 16.70 -21.75 22.34
C ARG A 274 17.19 -22.92 23.19
N ALA A 275 18.37 -23.45 22.88
CA ALA A 275 19.02 -24.50 23.68
C ALA A 275 19.17 -24.11 25.17
N GLY A 276 19.33 -22.81 25.48
CA GLY A 276 19.42 -22.29 26.85
C GLY A 276 18.08 -22.08 27.56
N GLY A 277 16.96 -22.43 26.94
CA GLY A 277 15.62 -22.21 27.44
C GLY A 277 14.87 -21.09 26.71
N ALA A 278 13.68 -20.78 27.21
CA ALA A 278 12.83 -19.76 26.62
C ALA A 278 12.89 -18.43 27.37
N GLN A 279 12.75 -17.34 26.63
CA GLN A 279 12.76 -15.98 27.18
C GLN A 279 11.78 -15.06 26.44
N PRO A 280 11.20 -14.05 27.11
CA PRO A 280 10.43 -13.01 26.46
C PRO A 280 11.26 -12.26 25.42
N LEU A 281 10.63 -11.91 24.31
CA LEU A 281 11.24 -11.13 23.25
C LEU A 281 10.44 -9.83 23.07
N PRO A 282 10.93 -8.71 23.64
CA PRO A 282 10.24 -7.43 23.56
C PRO A 282 10.06 -6.97 22.12
N MET A 283 8.82 -6.66 21.74
CA MET A 283 8.48 -6.11 20.43
C MET A 283 8.15 -4.63 20.55
N ARG A 284 8.59 -3.83 19.59
CA ARG A 284 8.34 -2.38 19.53
C ARG A 284 7.48 -2.05 18.32
N GLY A 285 6.37 -1.34 18.54
CA GLY A 285 5.52 -0.81 17.47
C GLY A 285 6.26 0.29 16.71
N ASP A 286 6.57 0.04 15.44
CA ASP A 286 7.42 0.95 14.66
C ASP A 286 6.87 1.33 13.29
N THR A 287 5.68 0.86 12.93
CA THR A 287 5.00 1.34 11.73
C THR A 287 3.51 1.37 12.01
N LEU A 288 2.88 2.53 11.87
CA LEU A 288 1.43 2.71 11.76
C LEU A 288 1.13 3.10 10.30
N TRP A 289 0.39 2.26 9.59
CA TRP A 289 -0.05 2.51 8.23
C TRP A 289 -1.57 2.60 8.17
N ILE A 290 -2.09 3.67 7.59
CA ILE A 290 -3.53 3.96 7.55
C ILE A 290 -4.00 3.95 6.09
N ASP A 291 -5.03 3.15 5.79
CA ASP A 291 -5.71 3.16 4.50
C ASP A 291 -7.14 3.69 4.64
N THR A 292 -7.32 4.93 4.20
CA THR A 292 -8.60 5.65 4.26
C THR A 292 -9.59 5.24 3.17
N ASN A 293 -9.20 4.42 2.19
CA ASN A 293 -10.14 3.82 1.25
C ASN A 293 -10.71 2.50 1.80
N ARG A 294 -9.86 1.68 2.44
CA ARG A 294 -10.25 0.40 3.05
C ARG A 294 -10.84 0.58 4.45
N LEU A 295 -10.69 1.75 5.05
CA LEU A 295 -11.07 2.07 6.44
C LEU A 295 -10.42 1.10 7.43
N VAL A 296 -9.12 0.88 7.26
CA VAL A 296 -8.29 0.09 8.15
C VAL A 296 -7.02 0.83 8.52
N GLN A 297 -6.42 0.43 9.62
CA GLN A 297 -5.07 0.80 9.99
C GLN A 297 -4.32 -0.43 10.46
N THR A 298 -3.04 -0.51 10.15
CA THR A 298 -2.18 -1.59 10.61
C THR A 298 -1.07 -1.06 11.49
N VAL A 299 -0.69 -1.86 12.47
CA VAL A 299 0.52 -1.62 13.26
C VAL A 299 1.45 -2.81 13.09
N THR A 300 2.72 -2.52 12.79
CA THR A 300 3.79 -3.53 12.73
C THR A 300 4.69 -3.33 13.94
N TRP A 301 4.86 -4.39 14.73
CA TRP A 301 5.84 -4.48 15.79
C TRP A 301 7.04 -5.27 15.35
N ARG A 302 8.23 -4.87 15.79
CA ARG A 302 9.49 -5.55 15.48
C ARG A 302 10.25 -5.88 16.75
N ALA A 303 10.81 -7.08 16.78
CA ALA A 303 11.83 -7.49 17.73
C ALA A 303 13.11 -7.88 17.01
N GLN A 304 14.24 -7.84 17.73
CA GLN A 304 15.54 -8.24 17.22
C GLN A 304 16.21 -9.19 18.19
N LEU A 305 16.91 -10.17 17.62
CA LEU A 305 17.58 -11.22 18.35
C LEU A 305 18.92 -11.55 17.66
N PRO A 306 20.07 -11.37 18.32
CA PRO A 306 21.35 -11.83 17.78
C PRO A 306 21.39 -13.36 17.80
N LEU A 307 21.89 -13.96 16.72
CA LEU A 307 22.09 -15.40 16.60
C LEU A 307 23.58 -15.76 16.71
N GLU A 308 23.87 -16.94 17.26
CA GLU A 308 25.23 -17.49 17.29
C GLU A 308 25.71 -17.90 15.89
N SER A 309 24.80 -18.43 15.07
CA SER A 309 25.03 -18.77 13.67
C SER A 309 23.75 -18.60 12.84
N ILE A 310 23.87 -18.57 11.51
CA ILE A 310 22.70 -18.45 10.61
C ILE A 310 21.74 -19.64 10.76
N ASP A 311 22.26 -20.82 11.07
CA ASP A 311 21.55 -22.09 11.21
C ASP A 311 21.20 -22.45 12.66
N GLU A 312 21.39 -21.51 13.61
CA GLU A 312 20.95 -21.69 15.00
C GLU A 312 19.46 -22.08 15.03
N PRO A 313 19.10 -23.21 15.67
CA PRO A 313 17.71 -23.60 15.84
C PRO A 313 17.02 -22.63 16.81
N VAL A 314 16.06 -21.88 16.30
CA VAL A 314 15.28 -20.92 17.08
C VAL A 314 13.80 -21.17 16.85
N ARG A 315 13.04 -21.31 17.94
CA ARG A 315 11.57 -21.34 17.87
C ARG A 315 11.01 -20.05 18.47
N VAL A 316 10.21 -19.33 17.70
CA VAL A 316 9.57 -18.09 18.12
C VAL A 316 8.08 -18.34 18.24
N LEU A 317 7.53 -18.11 19.44
CA LEU A 317 6.11 -18.18 19.71
C LEU A 317 5.56 -16.75 19.76
N VAL A 318 4.52 -16.48 18.97
CA VAL A 318 3.85 -15.19 18.94
C VAL A 318 2.41 -15.36 19.44
N ALA A 319 2.07 -14.64 20.50
CA ALA A 319 0.72 -14.51 21.02
C ALA A 319 0.30 -13.03 20.97
N HIS A 320 -0.83 -12.68 21.58
CA HIS A 320 -1.22 -11.30 21.76
C HIS A 320 -1.73 -11.04 23.18
N ALA A 321 -1.42 -9.85 23.68
CA ALA A 321 -2.00 -9.29 24.88
C ALA A 321 -3.23 -8.44 24.53
N THR A 322 -4.16 -8.33 25.47
CA THR A 322 -5.22 -7.32 25.48
C THR A 322 -5.04 -6.45 26.73
N PRO A 323 -5.75 -5.31 26.86
CA PRO A 323 -5.70 -4.51 28.10
C PRO A 323 -6.06 -5.29 29.36
N GLU A 324 -6.88 -6.33 29.23
CA GLU A 324 -7.39 -7.15 30.34
C GLU A 324 -6.52 -8.39 30.60
N LEU A 325 -5.74 -8.84 29.61
CA LEU A 325 -5.00 -10.09 29.68
C LEU A 325 -3.60 -9.94 29.07
N GLU A 326 -2.61 -10.06 29.94
CA GLU A 326 -1.22 -10.26 29.54
C GLU A 326 -0.90 -11.76 29.57
N PRO A 327 -0.63 -12.41 28.43
CA PRO A 327 -0.34 -13.84 28.41
C PRO A 327 0.99 -14.12 29.09
N THR A 328 0.99 -15.06 30.03
CA THR A 328 2.24 -15.53 30.63
C THR A 328 2.95 -16.50 29.69
N TRP A 329 4.25 -16.67 29.89
CA TRP A 329 5.03 -17.66 29.15
C TRP A 329 4.39 -19.06 29.24
N ASP A 330 4.06 -19.53 30.45
CA ASP A 330 3.53 -20.87 30.65
C ASP A 330 2.24 -21.10 29.86
N GLN A 331 1.36 -20.09 29.79
CA GLN A 331 0.12 -20.16 29.02
C GLN A 331 0.38 -20.24 27.50
N VAL A 332 1.34 -19.46 27.00
CA VAL A 332 1.73 -19.48 25.58
C VAL A 332 2.39 -20.81 25.24
N TRP A 333 3.24 -21.31 26.13
CA TRP A 333 3.94 -22.58 25.99
C TRP A 333 2.98 -23.76 25.95
N GLU A 334 2.05 -23.85 26.91
CA GLU A 334 1.01 -24.89 26.95
C GLU A 334 0.17 -24.89 25.66
N ARG A 335 -0.24 -23.70 25.18
CA ARG A 335 -0.95 -23.56 23.90
C ARG A 335 -0.11 -24.02 22.71
N ALA A 336 1.19 -23.75 22.71
CA ALA A 336 2.10 -24.15 21.63
C ALA A 336 2.43 -25.65 21.62
N GLN A 337 2.09 -26.37 22.70
CA GLN A 337 2.21 -27.83 22.80
C GLN A 337 0.89 -28.56 22.63
N ALA A 338 -0.24 -27.85 22.70
CA ALA A 338 -1.55 -28.44 22.51
C ALA A 338 -1.60 -29.09 21.11
N PRO A 339 -2.13 -30.31 20.98
CA PRO A 339 -2.36 -30.90 19.67
C PRO A 339 -3.23 -29.96 18.83
N GLU A 340 -2.85 -29.77 17.57
CA GLU A 340 -3.64 -29.05 16.58
C GLU A 340 -5.09 -29.57 16.67
N PRO A 341 -6.11 -28.70 16.81
CA PRO A 341 -7.48 -29.14 16.85
C PRO A 341 -7.81 -29.90 15.56
N ASP A 342 -8.59 -30.98 15.68
CA ASP A 342 -8.97 -31.85 14.55
C ASP A 342 -9.46 -31.02 13.35
N GLU A 343 -9.11 -31.45 12.12
CA GLU A 343 -9.37 -30.74 10.84
C GLU A 343 -10.84 -30.30 10.62
N GLU A 344 -11.78 -30.83 11.42
CA GLU A 344 -13.20 -30.47 11.40
C GLU A 344 -13.53 -29.19 12.20
N GLU A 345 -12.72 -28.82 13.22
CA GLU A 345 -12.77 -27.51 13.89
C GLU A 345 -12.00 -26.42 13.10
N GLU A 346 -10.92 -26.78 12.40
CA GLU A 346 -10.20 -25.87 11.47
C GLU A 346 -11.06 -25.44 10.27
N ARG A 347 -12.04 -26.25 9.82
CA ARG A 347 -12.97 -25.81 8.76
C ARG A 347 -13.85 -24.63 9.18
N LYS A 348 -13.93 -24.29 10.47
CA LYS A 348 -14.55 -23.07 10.99
C LYS A 348 -13.55 -21.94 11.26
N THR A 349 -12.24 -22.21 11.19
CA THR A 349 -11.16 -21.28 11.52
C THR A 349 -10.08 -21.36 10.45
N ILE A 350 -10.21 -20.49 9.45
CA ILE A 350 -9.43 -20.42 8.19
C ILE A 350 -7.93 -20.73 8.37
N HIS A 351 -7.42 -21.77 7.70
CA HIS A 351 -5.98 -22.02 7.48
C HIS A 351 -5.66 -22.44 6.04
N ARG A 352 -4.53 -21.96 5.51
CA ARG A 352 -3.82 -22.47 4.32
C ARG A 352 -2.31 -22.25 4.47
N PRO A 353 -1.46 -23.08 3.81
CA PRO A 353 -0.12 -23.42 4.28
C PRO A 353 0.97 -22.38 4.00
N ILE A 354 1.96 -22.37 4.90
CA ILE A 354 3.22 -21.62 4.88
C ILE A 354 4.11 -22.08 3.70
N ARG A 355 4.74 -21.14 2.97
CA ARG A 355 5.76 -21.43 1.95
C ARG A 355 7.16 -21.18 2.51
N HIS A 356 8.06 -22.15 2.30
CA HIS A 356 9.50 -21.97 2.52
C HIS A 356 10.10 -20.99 1.50
N ALA A 357 10.87 -20.01 1.99
CA ALA A 357 11.74 -19.18 1.15
C ALA A 357 13.07 -19.90 0.88
N GLY A 358 13.16 -20.58 -0.26
CA GLY A 358 14.45 -20.96 -0.86
C GLY A 358 15.05 -19.80 -1.68
N PRO A 359 16.36 -19.83 -2.01
CA PRO A 359 17.01 -18.76 -2.75
C PRO A 359 16.40 -18.63 -4.15
N MET A 360 15.85 -17.46 -4.47
CA MET A 360 15.14 -17.25 -5.73
C MET A 360 16.08 -16.94 -6.89
N SER A 361 16.01 -17.82 -7.89
CA SER A 361 16.31 -17.54 -9.29
C SER A 361 15.41 -16.41 -9.81
N VAL A 362 16.00 -15.46 -10.53
CA VAL A 362 15.28 -14.38 -11.23
C VAL A 362 14.44 -14.97 -12.36
N ARG A 363 13.18 -15.27 -12.06
CA ARG A 363 12.08 -15.30 -13.03
C ARG A 363 10.84 -14.68 -12.40
N SER A 364 10.28 -13.72 -13.14
CA SER A 364 9.05 -13.00 -12.83
C SER A 364 7.87 -13.96 -12.65
N HIS A 365 7.56 -14.31 -11.40
CA HIS A 365 6.34 -15.02 -11.06
C HIS A 365 5.35 -14.05 -10.41
N ILE A 366 4.26 -13.84 -11.14
CA ILE A 366 3.04 -13.15 -10.75
C ILE A 366 2.49 -13.87 -9.50
N THR A 367 2.48 -13.19 -8.36
CA THR A 367 1.66 -13.59 -7.22
C THR A 367 0.22 -13.18 -7.50
N SER A 368 -0.73 -14.05 -7.15
CA SER A 368 -2.17 -13.84 -7.35
C SER A 368 -2.63 -12.44 -6.89
N PRO A 369 -3.55 -11.80 -7.63
CA PRO A 369 -4.07 -10.49 -7.28
C PRO A 369 -4.88 -10.58 -5.99
N VAL A 370 -4.62 -9.65 -5.06
CA VAL A 370 -5.61 -9.26 -4.04
C VAL A 370 -6.84 -8.75 -4.81
N PRO A 371 -8.05 -9.29 -4.59
CA PRO A 371 -9.24 -8.77 -5.24
C PRO A 371 -9.53 -7.36 -4.68
N LEU A 372 -9.09 -6.35 -5.42
CA LEU A 372 -9.64 -5.00 -5.33
C LEU A 372 -11.08 -5.09 -5.81
N VAL A 373 -12.04 -5.05 -4.88
CA VAL A 373 -13.43 -4.76 -5.20
C VAL A 373 -13.44 -3.41 -5.93
N PRO A 374 -13.90 -3.32 -7.19
CA PRO A 374 -14.08 -2.04 -7.84
C PRO A 374 -15.18 -1.30 -7.10
N THR A 375 -14.87 -0.16 -6.48
CA THR A 375 -15.90 0.74 -6.00
C THR A 375 -16.66 1.26 -7.23
N ASN A 376 -17.94 0.88 -7.37
CA ASN A 376 -18.84 1.46 -8.38
C ASN A 376 -18.91 2.97 -8.16
N ASP A 377 -18.17 3.74 -8.95
CA ASP A 377 -18.27 5.20 -9.01
C ASP A 377 -19.42 5.59 -9.94
N HIS A 378 -20.62 5.69 -9.40
CA HIS A 378 -21.67 6.52 -10.01
C HIS A 378 -21.40 7.98 -9.66
N THR A 379 -20.55 8.64 -10.44
CA THR A 379 -20.53 10.10 -10.49
C THR A 379 -21.56 10.58 -11.53
N PRO A 380 -22.68 11.20 -11.13
CA PRO A 380 -23.53 11.88 -12.09
C PRO A 380 -22.79 13.10 -12.63
N VAL A 381 -22.47 13.09 -13.93
CA VAL A 381 -22.04 14.29 -14.65
C VAL A 381 -23.28 15.12 -14.93
N TRP A 382 -23.48 16.17 -14.13
CA TRP A 382 -24.49 17.19 -14.43
C TRP A 382 -23.98 18.08 -15.57
N VAL A 383 -24.61 17.97 -16.73
CA VAL A 383 -24.45 18.90 -17.85
C VAL A 383 -25.56 19.96 -17.72
N PRO A 384 -25.26 21.27 -17.72
CA PRO A 384 -26.31 22.28 -17.71
C PRO A 384 -27.06 22.23 -19.05
N THR A 385 -28.36 21.96 -19.01
CA THR A 385 -29.26 22.14 -20.15
C THR A 385 -29.80 23.56 -20.18
N SER A 386 -29.76 24.19 -21.36
CA SER A 386 -30.53 25.36 -21.73
C SER A 386 -30.46 25.58 -23.26
N PRO A 387 -31.46 26.22 -23.89
CA PRO A 387 -32.39 25.48 -24.77
C PRO A 387 -32.33 25.88 -26.26
N GLY A 388 -32.69 24.89 -27.10
CA GLY A 388 -33.48 25.02 -28.34
C GLY A 388 -33.01 25.91 -29.49
N SER A 389 -32.72 25.29 -30.64
CA SER A 389 -33.36 25.64 -31.93
C SER A 389 -32.95 24.71 -33.09
N SER A 390 -33.94 23.97 -33.60
CA SER A 390 -34.28 23.60 -35.00
C SER A 390 -33.23 23.24 -36.06
N GLU A 391 -33.41 22.01 -36.58
CA GLU A 391 -33.60 21.60 -38.00
C GLU A 391 -32.58 22.00 -39.08
N ASN A 392 -31.89 21.02 -39.72
CA ASN A 392 -32.41 20.33 -40.92
C ASN A 392 -31.40 19.35 -41.58
N ALA A 393 -31.94 18.15 -41.88
CA ALA A 393 -31.81 17.29 -43.08
C ALA A 393 -30.47 16.89 -43.75
N ALA A 394 -30.43 15.57 -44.02
CA ALA A 394 -29.99 14.87 -45.24
C ALA A 394 -28.59 14.21 -45.30
N ALA A 395 -28.61 12.87 -45.29
CA ALA A 395 -27.63 11.97 -45.94
C ALA A 395 -28.12 11.65 -47.38
N PRO A 396 -27.30 11.05 -48.28
CA PRO A 396 -27.10 9.60 -48.23
C PRO A 396 -25.69 9.09 -48.66
N MET A 397 -25.52 7.78 -48.49
CA MET A 397 -24.32 6.96 -48.71
C MET A 397 -23.96 6.72 -50.19
N SER A 398 -22.68 6.40 -50.47
CA SER A 398 -22.30 5.33 -51.40
C SER A 398 -20.84 4.86 -51.19
N SER A 399 -20.66 3.57 -51.43
CA SER A 399 -19.52 2.67 -51.20
C SER A 399 -18.40 2.74 -52.24
N ALA A 400 -17.15 2.44 -51.85
CA ALA A 400 -16.24 1.46 -52.51
C ALA A 400 -14.81 1.47 -51.91
N HIS A 401 -14.26 0.27 -51.70
CA HIS A 401 -12.84 -0.08 -51.46
C HIS A 401 -12.39 -1.01 -52.63
N PRO A 402 -11.10 -1.39 -52.85
CA PRO A 402 -9.77 -0.89 -52.43
C PRO A 402 -8.80 -0.80 -53.69
N PRO A 403 -7.43 -0.88 -53.64
CA PRO A 403 -6.57 -1.90 -53.00
C PRO A 403 -5.44 -1.35 -52.09
N VAL A 404 -4.81 -2.30 -51.40
CA VAL A 404 -3.82 -2.21 -50.32
C VAL A 404 -2.38 -2.35 -50.83
N SER A 405 -1.42 -1.67 -50.20
CA SER A 405 -0.01 -2.11 -50.02
C SER A 405 0.57 -1.36 -48.80
N SER A 406 0.56 -1.95 -47.60
CA SER A 406 1.48 -2.94 -47.01
C SER A 406 2.84 -2.37 -46.54
N ALA A 407 2.88 -1.90 -45.29
CA ALA A 407 4.06 -2.00 -44.44
C ALA A 407 3.62 -2.62 -43.09
N ARG A 408 4.07 -3.86 -42.86
CA ARG A 408 3.74 -4.66 -41.68
C ARG A 408 4.50 -4.14 -40.45
N VAL A 409 3.77 -3.83 -39.38
CA VAL A 409 4.29 -3.94 -38.00
C VAL A 409 3.71 -5.22 -37.42
N PRO A 410 4.52 -6.17 -36.90
CA PRO A 410 3.99 -7.39 -36.31
C PRO A 410 3.18 -7.03 -35.06
N GLY A 411 1.92 -7.48 -35.01
CA GLY A 411 1.06 -7.28 -33.86
C GLY A 411 1.63 -7.97 -32.62
N SER A 412 1.87 -7.21 -31.56
CA SER A 412 2.01 -7.77 -30.21
C SER A 412 0.62 -8.18 -29.73
N GLY A 413 0.17 -9.39 -30.10
CA GLY A 413 -0.95 -10.00 -29.43
C GLY A 413 -0.59 -10.21 -27.96
N TYR A 414 -1.28 -9.55 -27.04
CA TYR A 414 -1.15 -9.84 -25.62
C TYR A 414 -1.74 -11.22 -25.36
N ARG A 415 -0.89 -12.18 -25.01
CA ARG A 415 -1.33 -13.49 -24.54
C ARG A 415 -1.66 -13.34 -23.07
N VAL A 416 -2.94 -13.37 -22.74
CA VAL A 416 -3.42 -13.34 -21.36
C VAL A 416 -3.60 -14.79 -20.92
N GLU A 417 -2.78 -15.24 -19.97
CA GLU A 417 -2.97 -16.52 -19.30
C GLU A 417 -3.89 -16.30 -18.10
N VAL A 418 -5.04 -16.97 -18.10
CA VAL A 418 -6.02 -16.92 -17.01
C VAL A 418 -5.89 -18.22 -16.24
N ALA A 419 -5.39 -18.16 -15.02
CA ALA A 419 -5.40 -19.30 -14.11
C ALA A 419 -6.83 -19.49 -13.58
N LEU A 420 -7.40 -20.67 -13.79
CA LEU A 420 -8.71 -21.05 -13.27
C LEU A 420 -8.51 -22.06 -12.15
N ASP A 421 -9.31 -21.96 -11.10
CA ASP A 421 -9.42 -23.04 -10.11
C ASP A 421 -10.28 -24.19 -10.67
N ASP A 422 -10.40 -25.28 -9.92
CA ASP A 422 -11.14 -26.47 -10.36
C ASP A 422 -12.63 -26.18 -10.59
N ALA A 423 -13.22 -25.27 -9.80
CA ALA A 423 -14.62 -24.90 -9.92
C ALA A 423 -14.88 -24.08 -11.18
N ASP A 424 -14.02 -23.12 -11.49
CA ASP A 424 -14.12 -22.28 -12.68
C ASP A 424 -13.72 -23.04 -13.95
N THR A 425 -12.81 -24.02 -13.84
CA THR A 425 -12.51 -24.96 -14.93
C THR A 425 -13.74 -25.81 -15.29
N MET A 426 -14.48 -26.27 -14.29
CA MET A 426 -15.72 -27.03 -14.49
C MET A 426 -16.83 -26.18 -15.11
N LYS A 427 -17.00 -24.93 -14.64
CA LYS A 427 -17.96 -23.98 -15.25
C LYS A 427 -17.60 -23.65 -16.71
N LEU A 428 -16.31 -23.46 -17.01
CA LEU A 428 -15.87 -23.17 -18.37
C LEU A 428 -16.15 -24.35 -19.32
N ARG A 429 -15.94 -25.59 -18.86
CA ARG A 429 -16.33 -26.78 -19.64
C ARG A 429 -17.83 -26.83 -19.94
N LEU A 430 -18.68 -26.62 -18.92
CA LEU A 430 -20.13 -26.61 -19.12
C LEU A 430 -20.58 -25.50 -20.09
N LEU A 431 -19.95 -24.33 -20.00
CA LEU A 431 -20.22 -23.22 -20.92
C LEU A 431 -19.80 -23.57 -22.36
N CYS A 432 -18.61 -24.16 -22.54
CA CYS A 432 -18.12 -24.63 -23.83
C CYS A 432 -19.06 -25.66 -24.47
N GLU A 433 -19.57 -26.61 -23.67
CA GLU A 433 -20.55 -27.60 -24.12
C GLU A 433 -21.86 -26.94 -24.55
N SER A 434 -22.35 -25.94 -23.80
CA SER A 434 -23.59 -25.22 -24.13
C SER A 434 -23.47 -24.35 -25.39
N LEU A 435 -22.29 -23.78 -25.64
CA LEU A 435 -22.03 -22.88 -26.76
C LEU A 435 -21.43 -23.59 -27.99
N GLY A 436 -21.02 -24.86 -27.86
CA GLY A 436 -20.36 -25.63 -28.91
C GLY A 436 -19.03 -25.03 -29.36
N CYS A 437 -18.25 -24.44 -28.45
CA CYS A 437 -17.00 -23.74 -28.77
C CYS A 437 -15.86 -24.09 -27.82
N GLU A 438 -14.63 -23.83 -28.27
CA GLU A 438 -13.42 -24.10 -27.49
C GLU A 438 -13.27 -23.10 -26.31
N PRO A 439 -12.58 -23.48 -25.20
CA PRO A 439 -12.41 -22.63 -24.01
C PRO A 439 -11.91 -21.21 -24.30
N ALA A 440 -10.99 -21.07 -25.27
CA ALA A 440 -10.46 -19.77 -25.66
C ALA A 440 -11.49 -18.86 -26.36
N GLU A 441 -12.49 -19.45 -27.03
CA GLU A 441 -13.58 -18.72 -27.67
C GLU A 441 -14.67 -18.36 -26.67
N ALA A 442 -15.02 -19.28 -25.77
CA ALA A 442 -15.93 -19.02 -24.66
C ALA A 442 -15.41 -17.88 -23.77
N LEU A 443 -14.11 -17.89 -23.43
CA LEU A 443 -13.48 -16.81 -22.66
C LEU A 443 -13.47 -15.48 -23.42
N ARG A 444 -13.23 -15.48 -24.74
CA ARG A 444 -13.33 -14.27 -25.56
C ARG A 444 -14.75 -13.74 -25.63
N TYR A 445 -15.75 -14.63 -25.70
CA TYR A 445 -17.16 -14.26 -25.67
C TYR A 445 -17.52 -13.63 -24.32
N LEU A 446 -17.15 -14.26 -23.20
CA LEU A 446 -17.36 -13.72 -21.86
C LEU A 446 -16.67 -12.37 -21.67
N LEU A 447 -15.43 -12.21 -22.14
CA LEU A 447 -14.70 -10.94 -22.08
C LEU A 447 -15.37 -9.86 -22.92
N ARG A 448 -15.92 -10.20 -24.09
CA ARG A 448 -16.66 -9.26 -24.95
C ARG A 448 -18.00 -8.87 -24.34
N GLU A 449 -18.74 -9.82 -23.77
CA GLU A 449 -20.02 -9.52 -23.11
C GLU A 449 -19.81 -8.76 -21.80
N ALA A 450 -18.79 -9.10 -21.01
CA ALA A 450 -18.39 -8.30 -19.84
C ALA A 450 -17.95 -6.89 -20.26
N HIS A 451 -17.24 -6.73 -21.39
CA HIS A 451 -16.88 -5.42 -21.93
C HIS A 451 -18.11 -4.63 -22.38
N LYS A 452 -19.06 -5.23 -23.11
CA LYS A 452 -20.30 -4.57 -23.52
C LYS A 452 -21.17 -4.18 -22.32
N GLN A 453 -21.33 -5.06 -21.33
CA GLN A 453 -22.08 -4.76 -20.11
C GLN A 453 -21.42 -3.66 -19.28
N ARG A 454 -20.08 -3.54 -19.33
CA ARG A 454 -19.30 -2.56 -18.55
C ARG A 454 -19.13 -1.21 -19.24
N PHE A 455 -19.18 -1.16 -20.58
CA PHE A 455 -18.82 0.04 -21.35
C PHE A 455 -19.86 0.50 -22.38
N GLY A 456 -20.89 -0.30 -22.71
CA GLY A 456 -21.83 -0.01 -23.80
C GLY A 456 -21.13 -0.09 -25.15
#